data_AF-A0A7S0A3I4-F1
#
_entry.id   AF-A0A7S0A3I4-F1
#
_cell.length_a   1.000
_cell.length_b   1.000
_cell.length_c   1.000
_cell.angle_alpha   90.00
_cell.angle_beta   90.00
_cell.angle_gamma   90.00
#
_symmetry.space_group_name_H-M   'P 1'
#
loop_
_entity.id
_entity.type
_entity.pdbx_description
1 polymer ?
#
loop_
_entity_poly.entity_id
_entity_poly.type
_entity_poly.pdbx_seq_one_letter_code
_entity_poly.pdbx_strand_id
1 'polypeptide(L)'
;ALGPWPAAGDEGLREADVPAMLAACLGAFGGGGTASAEALRGCLPEEAATSFLGRWRAALEQMLLKKRKPMRKALRELAEAVAALAEDAAGRCPGSASEGAPALALAGRQLGAHTQSNRTVQYKKMESLKVGPAEGSVDIHRELNKFIVAWKKDAAVPGDVGTALGELFKLVSDKPKSAKTSEL
;
A
#
# COMPACT_ATOMS: atom_id res chain seq x y z
N ALA A 1 2.48 -12.15 22.37
CA ALA A 1 1.01 -12.05 22.20
C ALA A 1 0.67 -10.57 22.14
N LEU A 2 -0.10 -10.12 21.14
CA LEU A 2 -0.59 -8.74 21.10
C LEU A 2 -1.71 -8.64 22.15
N GLY A 3 -1.59 -7.70 23.09
CA GLY A 3 -2.53 -7.51 24.20
C GLY A 3 -3.95 -7.13 23.75
N PRO A 4 -4.90 -6.98 24.69
CA PRO A 4 -6.24 -6.51 24.39
C PRO A 4 -6.17 -5.13 23.72
N TRP A 5 -6.92 -4.99 22.62
CA TRP A 5 -6.87 -3.86 21.71
C TRP A 5 -7.61 -2.64 22.29
N PRO A 6 -7.11 -1.40 22.09
CA PRO A 6 -7.84 -0.20 22.46
C PRO A 6 -9.18 -0.14 21.71
N ALA A 7 -10.21 0.41 22.35
CA ALA A 7 -11.50 0.67 21.74
C ALA A 7 -11.35 1.62 20.53
N ALA A 8 -12.27 1.54 19.57
CA ALA A 8 -12.28 2.23 18.27
C ALA A 8 -12.37 3.77 18.36
N GLY A 9 -11.40 4.41 19.01
CA GLY A 9 -11.16 5.85 19.03
C GLY A 9 -9.85 6.16 18.30
N ASP A 10 -9.94 7.00 17.27
CA ASP A 10 -8.80 7.66 16.60
C ASP A 10 -7.63 6.77 16.11
N GLU A 11 -7.82 5.47 15.90
CA GLU A 11 -6.76 4.62 15.35
C GLU A 11 -6.52 4.89 13.85
N GLY A 12 -5.26 5.14 13.50
CA GLY A 12 -4.82 5.35 12.12
C GLY A 12 -4.78 6.82 11.69
N LEU A 13 -4.77 7.04 10.38
CA LEU A 13 -4.70 8.37 9.78
C LEU A 13 -6.07 9.06 9.71
N ARG A 14 -6.04 10.39 9.69
CA ARG A 14 -7.17 11.26 9.37
C ARG A 14 -7.10 11.70 7.90
N GLU A 15 -8.19 12.26 7.39
CA GLU A 15 -8.28 12.70 5.99
C GLU A 15 -7.21 13.74 5.64
N ALA A 16 -6.98 14.69 6.55
CA ALA A 16 -5.94 15.73 6.42
C ALA A 16 -4.50 15.18 6.34
N ASP A 17 -4.28 13.93 6.75
CA ASP A 17 -2.99 13.25 6.74
C ASP A 17 -2.70 12.53 5.42
N VAL A 18 -3.72 12.23 4.62
CA VAL A 18 -3.59 11.46 3.37
C VAL A 18 -2.61 12.09 2.38
N PRO A 19 -2.60 13.43 2.15
CA PRO A 19 -1.59 14.06 1.29
C PRO A 19 -0.15 13.81 1.75
N ALA A 20 0.12 13.90 3.05
CA ALA A 20 1.46 13.67 3.61
C ALA A 20 1.87 12.19 3.53
N MET A 21 0.92 11.29 3.79
CA MET A 21 1.12 9.85 3.60
C MET A 21 1.42 9.51 2.14
N LEU A 22 0.64 10.06 1.20
CA LEU A 22 0.84 9.82 -0.23
C LEU A 22 2.17 10.37 -0.72
N ALA A 23 2.57 11.57 -0.29
CA ALA A 23 3.88 12.15 -0.58
C ALA A 23 5.03 11.21 -0.18
N ALA A 24 5.00 10.72 1.06
CA ALA A 24 6.00 9.78 1.56
C ALA A 24 5.97 8.43 0.82
N CYS A 25 4.78 7.95 0.46
CA CYS A 25 4.60 6.75 -0.36
C CYS A 25 5.27 6.87 -1.73
N LEU A 26 5.02 7.97 -2.45
CA LEU A 26 5.62 8.22 -3.76
C LEU A 26 7.15 8.31 -3.67
N GLY A 27 7.67 8.99 -2.63
CA GLY A 27 9.11 9.06 -2.36
C GLY A 27 9.74 7.70 -2.11
N ALA A 28 9.13 6.85 -1.27
CA ALA A 28 9.65 5.51 -0.97
C ALA A 28 9.51 4.52 -2.13
N PHE A 29 8.45 4.65 -2.93
CA PHE A 29 8.20 3.83 -4.11
C PHE A 29 9.29 4.04 -5.18
N GLY A 30 9.77 5.29 -5.35
CA GLY A 30 10.91 5.63 -6.20
C GLY A 30 10.55 5.95 -7.66
N GLY A 31 9.46 6.70 -7.86
CA GLY A 31 8.89 7.02 -9.17
C GLY A 31 9.38 8.30 -9.86
N GLY A 32 10.43 8.96 -9.37
CA GLY A 32 11.11 10.07 -10.09
C GLY A 32 11.16 11.41 -9.35
N GLY A 33 10.25 11.67 -8.40
CA GLY A 33 10.20 12.95 -7.67
C GLY A 33 9.75 12.81 -6.22
N THR A 34 10.12 13.78 -5.38
CA THR A 34 9.60 13.95 -4.01
C THR A 34 8.39 14.87 -4.07
N ALA A 35 7.20 14.28 -4.19
CA ALA A 35 5.96 15.03 -4.03
C ALA A 35 5.94 15.72 -2.65
N SER A 36 5.48 16.97 -2.57
CA SER A 36 5.27 17.65 -1.29
C SER A 36 3.84 17.44 -0.81
N ALA A 37 3.69 17.32 0.51
CA ALA A 37 2.37 17.18 1.14
C ALA A 37 1.48 18.39 0.87
N GLU A 38 2.07 19.58 0.83
CA GLU A 38 1.39 20.85 0.57
C GLU A 38 0.84 20.90 -0.86
N ALA A 39 1.63 20.46 -1.85
CA ALA A 39 1.18 20.44 -3.23
C ALA A 39 0.02 19.46 -3.41
N LEU A 40 0.13 18.25 -2.84
CA LEU A 40 -0.95 17.25 -2.86
C LEU A 40 -2.21 17.75 -2.15
N ARG A 41 -2.08 18.46 -1.02
CA ARG A 41 -3.24 19.02 -0.29
C ARG A 41 -4.03 20.03 -1.14
N GLY A 42 -3.37 20.77 -2.02
CA GLY A 42 -4.03 21.76 -2.88
C GLY A 42 -4.79 21.18 -4.07
N CYS A 43 -4.58 19.92 -4.43
CA CYS A 43 -5.09 19.32 -5.67
C CYS A 43 -5.80 17.96 -5.49
N LEU A 44 -5.54 17.26 -4.38
CA LEU A 44 -6.18 15.98 -4.08
C LEU A 44 -7.59 16.23 -3.53
N PRO A 45 -8.64 15.63 -4.10
CA PRO A 45 -10.00 15.77 -3.58
C PRO A 45 -10.13 15.18 -2.18
N GLU A 46 -10.92 15.85 -1.34
CA GLU A 46 -11.23 15.36 0.01
C GLU A 46 -11.92 13.99 -0.05
N GLU A 47 -12.83 13.79 -1.02
CA GLU A 47 -13.53 12.54 -1.21
C GLU A 47 -12.59 11.37 -1.55
N ALA A 48 -11.48 11.64 -2.24
CA ALA A 48 -10.47 10.64 -2.54
C ALA A 48 -9.78 10.17 -1.25
N ALA A 49 -9.46 11.10 -0.35
CA ALA A 49 -8.89 10.81 0.96
C ALA A 49 -9.86 10.02 1.85
N THR A 50 -11.12 10.46 1.96
CA THR A 50 -12.17 9.77 2.72
C THR A 50 -12.41 8.36 2.20
N SER A 51 -12.57 8.20 0.87
CA SER A 51 -12.80 6.91 0.22
C SER A 51 -11.62 5.95 0.44
N PHE A 52 -10.39 6.46 0.31
CA PHE A 52 -9.18 5.70 0.60
C PHE A 52 -9.17 5.19 2.04
N LEU A 53 -9.34 6.06 3.04
CA LEU A 53 -9.30 5.69 4.45
C LEU A 53 -10.40 4.68 4.82
N GLY A 54 -11.62 4.86 4.28
CA GLY A 54 -12.73 3.95 4.51
C GLY A 54 -12.45 2.53 3.99
N ARG A 55 -12.01 2.41 2.74
CA ARG A 55 -11.60 1.12 2.14
C ARG A 55 -10.42 0.51 2.88
N TRP A 56 -9.48 1.36 3.28
CA TRP A 56 -8.26 0.94 3.96
C TRP A 56 -8.55 0.30 5.33
N ARG A 57 -9.33 0.97 6.18
CA ARG A 57 -9.71 0.46 7.50
C ARG A 57 -10.43 -0.88 7.40
N ALA A 58 -11.40 -0.98 6.49
CA ALA A 58 -12.12 -2.23 6.24
C ALA A 58 -11.17 -3.37 5.80
N ALA A 59 -10.23 -3.09 4.89
CA ALA A 59 -9.23 -4.07 4.47
C ALA A 59 -8.36 -4.53 5.65
N LEU A 60 -7.87 -3.60 6.48
CA LEU A 60 -7.05 -3.93 7.66
C LEU A 60 -7.77 -4.85 8.65
N GLU A 61 -9.04 -4.57 8.95
CA GLU A 61 -9.85 -5.43 9.82
C GLU A 61 -9.91 -6.86 9.29
N GLN A 62 -10.07 -7.02 7.97
CA GLN A 62 -10.08 -8.33 7.32
C GLN A 62 -8.71 -9.03 7.37
N MET A 63 -7.60 -8.30 7.25
CA MET A 63 -6.25 -8.86 7.39
C MET A 63 -5.98 -9.36 8.81
N LEU A 64 -6.49 -8.65 9.83
CA LEU A 64 -6.31 -8.99 11.24
C LEU A 64 -7.03 -10.30 11.64
N LEU A 65 -7.98 -10.79 10.83
CA LEU A 65 -8.58 -12.10 11.01
C LEU A 65 -7.58 -13.26 10.82
N LYS A 66 -6.41 -13.01 10.21
CA LYS A 66 -5.33 -13.99 9.98
C LYS A 66 -5.77 -15.23 9.20
N LYS A 67 -6.85 -15.13 8.43
CA LYS A 67 -7.41 -16.20 7.58
C LYS A 67 -7.05 -15.95 6.12
N ARG A 68 -6.74 -17.02 5.37
CA ARG A 68 -6.29 -16.93 3.96
C ARG A 68 -7.26 -16.18 3.05
N LYS A 69 -8.56 -16.52 3.08
CA LYS A 69 -9.57 -15.92 2.19
C LYS A 69 -9.79 -14.42 2.50
N PRO A 70 -10.02 -14.01 3.76
CA PRO A 70 -10.05 -12.59 4.14
C PRO A 70 -8.77 -11.82 3.80
N MET A 71 -7.58 -12.38 4.10
CA MET A 71 -6.29 -11.74 3.77
C MET A 71 -6.17 -11.42 2.27
N ARG A 72 -6.51 -12.38 1.42
CA ARG A 72 -6.48 -12.20 -0.03
C ARG A 72 -7.48 -11.14 -0.52
N LYS A 73 -8.71 -11.18 0.01
CA LYS A 73 -9.74 -10.18 -0.30
C LYS A 73 -9.28 -8.78 0.13
N ALA A 74 -8.75 -8.67 1.34
CA ALA A 74 -8.26 -7.41 1.89
C ALA A 74 -7.10 -6.83 1.09
N LEU A 75 -6.13 -7.67 0.68
CA LEU A 75 -5.03 -7.22 -0.19
C LEU A 75 -5.53 -6.64 -1.51
N ARG A 76 -6.58 -7.25 -2.08
CA ARG A 76 -7.21 -6.75 -3.30
C ARG A 76 -7.83 -5.38 -3.08
N GLU A 77 -8.66 -5.24 -2.05
CA GLU A 77 -9.35 -3.98 -1.72
C GLU A 77 -8.34 -2.86 -1.42
N LEU A 78 -7.27 -3.20 -0.70
CA LEU A 78 -6.15 -2.32 -0.42
C LEU A 78 -5.47 -1.85 -1.71
N ALA A 79 -5.17 -2.77 -2.62
CA ALA A 79 -4.53 -2.47 -3.88
C ALA A 79 -5.40 -1.59 -4.79
N GLU A 80 -6.70 -1.85 -4.84
CA GLU A 80 -7.70 -1.03 -5.54
C GLU A 80 -7.81 0.37 -4.93
N ALA A 81 -7.77 0.50 -3.60
CA ALA A 81 -7.80 1.80 -2.92
C ALA A 81 -6.56 2.65 -3.22
N VAL A 82 -5.37 2.05 -3.18
CA VAL A 82 -4.11 2.73 -3.54
C VAL A 82 -4.11 3.14 -5.00
N ALA A 83 -4.57 2.26 -5.90
CA ALA A 83 -4.64 2.58 -7.32
C ALA A 83 -5.57 3.78 -7.60
N ALA A 84 -6.77 3.79 -7.01
CA ALA A 84 -7.71 4.89 -7.14
C ALA A 84 -7.14 6.21 -6.59
N LEU A 85 -6.54 6.19 -5.40
CA LEU A 85 -5.93 7.38 -4.80
C LEU A 85 -4.79 7.93 -5.67
N ALA A 86 -3.95 7.06 -6.21
CA ALA A 86 -2.85 7.44 -7.09
C ALA A 86 -3.34 7.95 -8.46
N GLU A 87 -4.44 7.42 -8.99
CA GLU A 87 -5.11 7.92 -10.20
C GLU A 87 -5.71 9.31 -9.99
N ASP A 88 -6.37 9.55 -8.85
CA ASP A 88 -6.89 10.87 -8.49
C ASP A 88 -5.76 11.89 -8.38
N ALA A 89 -4.63 11.52 -7.76
CA ALA A 89 -3.46 12.38 -7.70
C ALA A 89 -2.87 12.64 -9.10
N ALA A 90 -2.71 11.60 -9.93
CA ALA A 90 -2.19 11.73 -11.29
C ALA A 90 -3.07 12.60 -12.21
N GLY A 91 -4.39 12.53 -12.05
CA GLY A 91 -5.35 13.26 -12.89
C GLY A 91 -5.54 14.73 -12.48
N ARG A 92 -5.23 15.10 -11.24
CA ARG A 92 -5.58 16.42 -10.67
C ARG A 92 -4.40 17.23 -10.17
N CYS A 93 -3.30 16.59 -9.79
CA CYS A 93 -2.13 17.26 -9.24
C CYS A 93 -1.07 17.54 -10.31
N PRO A 94 -0.46 18.75 -10.29
CA PRO A 94 0.55 19.13 -11.27
C PRO A 94 1.80 18.25 -11.19
N GLY A 95 2.53 18.15 -12.31
CA GLY A 95 3.51 17.09 -12.60
C GLY A 95 4.45 16.69 -11.46
N SER A 96 5.11 17.63 -10.77
CA SER A 96 6.05 17.30 -9.69
C SER A 96 5.37 16.80 -8.40
N ALA A 97 4.09 17.11 -8.20
CA ALA A 97 3.31 16.66 -7.05
C ALA A 97 2.74 15.24 -7.26
N SER A 98 2.59 14.80 -8.51
CA SER A 98 2.06 13.48 -8.88
C SER A 98 3.09 12.60 -9.59
N GLU A 99 4.36 13.01 -9.59
CA GLU A 99 5.44 12.22 -10.18
C GLU A 99 5.52 10.84 -9.50
N GLY A 100 5.46 9.78 -10.29
CA GLY A 100 5.38 8.40 -9.79
C GLY A 100 3.97 7.90 -9.46
N ALA A 101 2.95 8.75 -9.37
CA ALA A 101 1.58 8.32 -9.09
C ALA A 101 1.01 7.37 -10.17
N PRO A 102 1.23 7.58 -11.49
CA PRO A 102 0.83 6.59 -12.50
C PRO A 102 1.47 5.22 -12.31
N ALA A 103 2.75 5.18 -11.91
CA ALA A 103 3.47 3.93 -11.67
C ALA A 103 2.99 3.24 -10.38
N LEU A 104 2.67 4.01 -9.33
CA LEU A 104 2.04 3.48 -8.12
C LEU A 104 0.64 2.92 -8.42
N ALA A 105 -0.15 3.62 -9.24
CA ALA A 105 -1.46 3.13 -9.69
C ALA A 105 -1.36 1.83 -10.49
N LEU A 106 -0.37 1.73 -11.37
CA LEU A 106 -0.08 0.48 -12.08
C LEU A 106 0.28 -0.65 -11.11
N ALA A 107 1.19 -0.41 -10.16
CA ALA A 107 1.56 -1.41 -9.14
C ALA A 107 0.36 -1.88 -8.31
N GLY A 108 -0.58 -0.98 -7.97
CA GLY A 108 -1.83 -1.36 -7.31
C GLY A 108 -2.75 -2.21 -8.16
N ARG A 109 -2.88 -1.91 -9.46
CA ARG A 109 -3.64 -2.79 -10.37
C ARG A 109 -3.00 -4.17 -10.51
N GLN A 110 -1.67 -4.24 -10.58
CA GLN A 110 -0.94 -5.50 -10.65
C GLN A 110 -1.14 -6.34 -9.38
N LEU A 111 -0.99 -5.73 -8.19
CA LEU A 111 -1.26 -6.39 -6.92
C LEU A 111 -2.73 -6.85 -6.82
N GLY A 112 -3.67 -6.00 -7.23
CA GLY A 112 -5.09 -6.32 -7.32
C GLY A 112 -5.36 -7.53 -8.23
N ALA A 113 -4.72 -7.61 -9.40
CA ALA A 113 -4.83 -8.74 -10.31
C ALA A 113 -4.26 -10.03 -9.69
N HIS A 114 -3.08 -9.97 -9.06
CA HIS A 114 -2.47 -11.12 -8.40
C HIS A 114 -3.27 -11.64 -7.21
N THR A 115 -4.17 -10.85 -6.62
CA THR A 115 -4.99 -11.30 -5.48
C THR A 115 -6.33 -11.93 -5.91
N GLN A 116 -6.70 -11.88 -7.20
CA GLN A 116 -7.94 -12.46 -7.72
C GLN A 116 -7.96 -14.00 -7.67
N SER A 117 -6.80 -14.65 -7.75
CA SER A 117 -6.68 -16.11 -7.70
C SER A 117 -6.02 -16.58 -6.40
N ASN A 118 -6.41 -17.77 -5.93
CA ASN A 118 -5.74 -18.43 -4.81
C ASN A 118 -4.40 -19.07 -5.22
N ARG A 119 -4.14 -19.23 -6.53
CA ARG A 119 -2.88 -19.78 -7.06
C ARG A 119 -1.73 -18.79 -7.01
N THR A 120 -2.07 -17.50 -7.11
CA THR A 120 -1.13 -16.37 -7.11
C THR A 120 -0.94 -15.75 -5.73
N VAL A 121 -1.62 -16.29 -4.69
CA VAL A 121 -1.45 -15.88 -3.29
C VAL A 121 -1.20 -17.11 -2.41
N GLN A 122 0.03 -17.23 -1.94
CA GLN A 122 0.46 -18.27 -1.01
C GLN A 122 0.57 -17.66 0.39
N TYR A 123 -0.28 -18.13 1.31
CA TYR A 123 -0.32 -17.63 2.67
C TYR A 123 -0.05 -18.77 3.65
N LYS A 124 0.98 -18.58 4.47
CA LYS A 124 1.25 -19.36 5.68
C LYS A 124 1.10 -18.43 6.87
N LYS A 125 0.20 -18.79 7.78
CA LYS A 125 -0.24 -17.93 8.88
C LYS A 125 0.96 -17.44 9.69
N MET A 126 1.15 -16.11 9.76
CA MET A 126 2.23 -15.44 10.50
C MET A 126 3.66 -15.79 10.05
N GLU A 127 3.82 -16.49 8.92
CA GLU A 127 5.13 -16.93 8.42
C GLU A 127 5.47 -16.28 7.09
N SER A 128 4.58 -16.40 6.10
CA SER A 128 4.84 -15.93 4.72
C SER A 128 3.56 -15.52 4.01
N LEU A 129 3.66 -14.52 3.15
CA LEU A 129 2.58 -14.05 2.30
C LEU A 129 3.18 -13.69 0.95
N LYS A 130 3.17 -14.65 0.03
CA LYS A 130 3.71 -14.48 -1.31
C LYS A 130 2.61 -14.11 -2.30
N VAL A 131 2.90 -13.12 -3.14
CA VAL A 131 1.99 -12.64 -4.18
C VAL A 131 2.69 -12.66 -5.53
N GLY A 132 1.97 -13.08 -6.57
CA GLY A 132 2.47 -13.18 -7.94
C GLY A 132 2.37 -14.60 -8.51
N PRO A 133 2.84 -14.82 -9.75
CA PRO A 133 2.94 -16.15 -10.35
C PRO A 133 3.85 -17.08 -9.53
N ALA A 134 3.69 -18.40 -9.69
CA ALA A 134 4.47 -19.38 -8.92
C ALA A 134 5.99 -19.18 -9.09
N GLU A 135 6.41 -18.98 -10.34
CA GLU A 135 7.74 -18.51 -10.70
C GLU A 135 7.75 -16.97 -10.60
N GLY A 136 8.51 -16.41 -9.66
CA GLY A 136 8.58 -14.95 -9.47
C GLY A 136 7.66 -14.38 -8.40
N SER A 137 6.98 -15.20 -7.60
CA SER A 137 6.23 -14.68 -6.44
C SER A 137 7.14 -13.92 -5.46
N VAL A 138 6.64 -12.81 -4.95
CA VAL A 138 7.35 -11.95 -4.00
C VAL A 138 6.70 -12.10 -2.63
N ASP A 139 7.52 -12.37 -1.61
CA ASP A 139 7.04 -12.39 -0.22
C ASP A 139 6.90 -10.95 0.29
N ILE A 140 5.67 -10.55 0.58
CA ILE A 140 5.32 -9.21 1.08
C ILE A 140 5.02 -9.21 2.58
N HIS A 141 5.18 -10.35 3.27
CA HIS A 141 4.76 -10.49 4.68
C HIS A 141 5.43 -9.46 5.59
N ARG A 142 6.74 -9.24 5.43
CA ARG A 142 7.51 -8.33 6.28
C ARG A 142 7.06 -6.89 6.08
N GLU A 143 6.96 -6.44 4.83
CA GLU A 143 6.59 -5.08 4.45
C GLU A 143 5.13 -4.78 4.77
N LEU A 144 4.24 -5.76 4.56
CA LEU A 144 2.84 -5.63 4.99
C LEU A 144 2.73 -5.49 6.51
N ASN A 145 3.49 -6.28 7.29
CA ASN A 145 3.49 -6.13 8.74
C ASN A 145 4.10 -4.80 9.19
N LYS A 146 5.19 -4.34 8.55
CA LYS A 146 5.77 -3.02 8.81
C LYS A 146 4.73 -1.92 8.60
N PHE A 147 3.99 -2.00 7.50
CA PHE A 147 2.89 -1.10 7.20
C PHE A 147 1.79 -1.17 8.28
N ILE A 148 1.29 -2.36 8.61
CA ILE A 148 0.22 -2.54 9.61
C ILE A 148 0.66 -1.95 10.94
N VAL A 149 1.90 -2.21 11.37
CA VAL A 149 2.44 -1.64 12.61
C VAL A 149 2.48 -0.10 12.54
N ALA A 150 2.94 0.48 11.43
CA ALA A 150 2.98 1.94 11.27
C ALA A 150 1.58 2.58 11.37
N TRP A 151 0.56 1.92 10.79
CA TRP A 151 -0.83 2.37 10.86
C TRP A 151 -1.41 2.29 12.28
N LYS A 152 -1.08 1.22 13.00
CA LYS A 152 -1.66 0.92 14.33
C LYS A 152 -0.90 1.58 15.49
N LYS A 153 0.09 2.44 15.22
CA LYS A 153 0.77 3.19 16.29
C LYS A 153 -0.22 4.15 16.97
N ASP A 154 -0.10 4.31 18.28
CA ASP A 154 -0.76 5.41 19.00
C ASP A 154 -0.24 6.73 18.41
N ALA A 155 -1.14 7.46 17.75
CA ALA A 155 -0.84 8.50 16.76
C ALA A 155 -0.02 7.97 15.57
N ALA A 156 -0.73 7.49 14.54
CA ALA A 156 -0.13 7.11 13.28
C ALA A 156 0.59 8.32 12.63
N VAL A 157 1.88 8.16 12.33
CA VAL A 157 2.67 9.20 11.68
C VAL A 157 2.50 9.06 10.15
N PRO A 158 1.96 10.06 9.44
CA PRO A 158 1.63 9.93 8.02
C PRO A 158 2.84 9.52 7.16
N GLY A 159 4.01 10.09 7.46
CA GLY A 159 5.26 9.77 6.78
C GLY A 159 5.73 8.32 6.96
N ASP A 160 5.60 7.76 8.17
CA ASP A 160 5.95 6.36 8.44
C ASP A 160 5.02 5.40 7.69
N VAL A 161 3.71 5.68 7.74
CA VAL A 161 2.67 4.90 7.06
C VAL A 161 2.91 4.93 5.55
N GLY A 162 3.12 6.13 5.00
CA GLY A 162 3.39 6.34 3.58
C GLY A 162 4.65 5.63 3.13
N THR A 163 5.75 5.77 3.87
CA THR A 163 7.02 5.10 3.56
C THR A 163 6.86 3.58 3.53
N ALA A 164 6.23 3.00 4.55
CA ALA A 164 5.98 1.56 4.60
C ALA A 164 5.08 1.08 3.46
N LEU A 165 4.10 1.90 3.05
CA LEU A 165 3.24 1.61 1.91
C LEU A 165 4.03 1.64 0.59
N GLY A 166 4.85 2.67 0.37
CA GLY A 166 5.68 2.78 -0.82
C GLY A 166 6.66 1.63 -0.96
N GLU A 167 7.29 1.21 0.13
CA GLU A 167 8.17 0.02 0.16
C GLU A 167 7.41 -1.27 -0.19
N LEU A 168 6.19 -1.46 0.33
CA LEU A 168 5.34 -2.59 0.00
C LEU A 168 5.02 -2.63 -1.50
N PHE A 169 4.61 -1.50 -2.09
CA PHE A 169 4.25 -1.46 -3.50
C PHE A 169 5.46 -1.57 -4.43
N LYS A 170 6.63 -1.12 -3.98
CA LYS A 170 7.90 -1.28 -4.69
C LYS A 170 8.29 -2.74 -4.86
N LEU A 171 7.94 -3.61 -3.90
CA LEU A 171 8.19 -5.05 -4.01
C LEU A 171 7.40 -5.72 -5.13
N VAL A 172 6.19 -5.23 -5.39
CA VAL A 172 5.25 -5.84 -6.35
C VAL A 172 5.22 -5.13 -7.69
N SER A 173 5.84 -3.95 -7.81
CA SER A 173 6.10 -3.33 -9.11
C SER A 173 7.15 -4.14 -9.87
N ASP A 174 6.87 -4.50 -11.13
CA ASP A 174 7.70 -5.29 -12.04
C ASP A 174 9.07 -4.64 -12.35
N LYS A 175 9.94 -4.51 -11.35
CA LYS A 175 11.38 -4.47 -11.63
C LYS A 175 11.82 -5.93 -11.70
N PRO A 176 12.05 -6.51 -12.88
CA PRO A 176 12.76 -7.78 -12.95
C PRO A 176 14.03 -7.57 -12.13
N LYS A 177 14.21 -8.34 -11.05
CA LYS A 177 15.55 -8.51 -10.49
C LYS A 177 16.35 -9.01 -11.67
N SER A 178 17.20 -8.17 -12.26
CA SER A 178 18.12 -8.58 -13.31
C SER A 178 18.68 -9.91 -12.85
N ALA A 179 18.33 -10.96 -13.58
CA ALA A 179 18.86 -12.27 -13.31
C ALA A 179 20.37 -12.05 -13.24
N LYS A 180 20.99 -12.39 -12.11
CA LYS A 180 22.44 -12.45 -12.05
C LYS A 180 22.82 -13.36 -13.21
N THR A 181 23.37 -12.78 -14.27
CA THR A 181 24.07 -13.53 -15.31
C THR A 181 25.15 -14.27 -14.56
N SER A 182 24.90 -15.53 -14.22
CA SER A 182 25.97 -16.45 -13.88
C SER A 182 26.78 -16.57 -15.16
N GLU A 183 27.91 -15.87 -15.19
CA GLU A 183 28.99 -16.18 -16.13
C GLU A 183 29.27 -17.68 -15.98
N LEU A 184 29.12 -18.38 -17.11
CA LEU A 184 29.53 -19.76 -17.36
C LEU A 184 30.90 -19.73 -18.03
#